data_AF-A0AAJ4DLZ3-F1
#
_entry.id   AF-A0AAJ4DLZ3-F1
#
_cell.length_a   1.000
_cell.length_b   1.000
_cell.length_c   1.000
_cell.angle_alpha   90.00
_cell.angle_beta   90.00
_cell.angle_gamma   90.00
#
_symmetry.space_group_name_H-M   'P 1'
#
loop_
_entity.id
_entity.type
_entity.pdbx_description
1 polymer ?
#
loop_
_entity_poly.entity_id
_entity_poly.type
_entity_poly.pdbx_seq_one_letter_code
_entity_poly.pdbx_strand_id
1 'polypeptide(L)'
;MKKMIIISLFATLLLAQNPRVYSSLGDGIYDNAPSIEKLKEIKEFSEFEDKIATHIKEVEKTKKDGFAIESGDSSVDKREYLRKLRELSKQDSYFARISQKKFKESMKQNNHELFTELVNSGMIDTKKYKKKILDYYDLNKNEIVLSGELKMLVESERSKQKSKADLKKSVKKQDKASQRIEHIKKRDKEKEQEREEMLEEELLQKKREIRQYQKKELINH
;
A
#
# COMPACT_ATOMS: atom_id res chain seq x y z
N MET A 1 15.67 33.41 -15.06
CA MET A 1 15.95 32.50 -13.93
C MET A 1 15.02 31.29 -13.85
N LYS A 2 13.68 31.44 -13.87
CA LYS A 2 12.75 30.28 -13.87
C LYS A 2 13.00 29.25 -14.99
N LYS A 3 13.33 29.71 -16.21
CA LYS A 3 13.68 28.83 -17.35
C LYS A 3 14.98 28.03 -17.12
N MET A 4 15.98 28.61 -16.43
CA MET A 4 17.25 27.93 -16.10
C MET A 4 17.04 26.83 -15.05
N ILE A 5 16.16 27.07 -14.07
CA ILE A 5 15.78 26.08 -13.06
C ILE A 5 15.07 24.88 -13.70
N ILE A 6 14.17 25.12 -14.67
CA ILE A 6 13.46 24.05 -15.39
C ILE A 6 14.43 23.20 -16.23
N ILE A 7 15.39 23.82 -16.93
CA ILE A 7 16.40 23.09 -17.72
C ILE A 7 17.32 22.26 -16.82
N SER A 8 17.70 22.78 -15.65
CA SER A 8 18.50 22.05 -14.66
C SER A 8 17.75 20.84 -14.09
N LEU A 9 16.44 20.97 -13.78
CA LEU A 9 15.62 19.84 -13.34
C LEU A 9 15.46 18.76 -14.44
N PHE A 10 15.28 19.16 -15.69
CA PHE A 10 15.19 18.21 -16.81
C PHE A 10 16.50 17.45 -17.04
N ALA A 11 17.65 18.10 -16.86
CA ALA A 11 18.95 17.44 -16.94
C ALA A 11 19.13 16.37 -15.85
N THR A 12 18.60 16.59 -14.64
CA THR A 12 18.64 15.58 -13.56
C THR A 12 17.71 14.39 -13.80
N LEU A 13 16.56 14.60 -14.45
CA LEU A 13 15.61 13.52 -14.77
C LEU A 13 16.14 12.55 -15.85
N LEU A 14 17.01 13.02 -16.74
CA LEU A 14 17.65 12.19 -17.77
C LEU A 14 18.71 11.24 -17.19
N LEU A 15 19.34 11.59 -16.07
CA LEU A 15 20.35 10.76 -15.38
C LEU A 15 19.75 9.56 -14.63
N ALA A 16 18.44 9.57 -14.38
CA ALA A 16 17.75 8.46 -13.71
C ALA A 16 17.38 7.31 -14.66
N GLN A 17 17.61 7.45 -15.97
CA GLN A 17 17.26 6.40 -16.93
C GLN A 17 18.31 5.29 -16.95
N ASN A 18 17.88 4.08 -17.27
CA ASN A 18 18.73 2.93 -17.54
C ASN A 18 18.86 2.72 -19.05
N PRO A 19 19.97 2.13 -19.52
CA PRO A 19 20.07 1.65 -20.90
C PRO A 19 18.90 0.71 -21.25
N ARG A 20 18.18 1.01 -22.33
CA ARG A 20 17.19 0.15 -22.96
C ARG A 20 17.79 -1.16 -23.50
N VAL A 21 19.05 -1.15 -23.95
CA VAL A 21 19.72 -2.32 -24.52
C VAL A 21 19.99 -3.34 -23.42
N TYR A 22 19.40 -4.53 -23.59
CA TYR A 22 19.37 -5.60 -22.59
C TYR A 22 18.77 -5.17 -21.24
N SER A 23 17.84 -4.20 -21.24
CA SER A 23 17.12 -3.70 -20.05
C SER A 23 16.51 -4.80 -19.18
N SER A 24 15.99 -5.88 -19.79
CA SER A 24 15.44 -7.03 -19.05
C SER A 24 16.40 -7.68 -18.05
N LEU A 25 17.71 -7.54 -18.27
CA LEU A 25 18.76 -7.97 -17.35
C LEU A 25 19.39 -6.78 -16.61
N GLY A 26 19.61 -5.68 -17.33
CA GLY A 26 20.31 -4.50 -16.84
C GLY A 26 19.55 -3.74 -15.74
N ASP A 27 18.24 -3.56 -15.88
CA ASP A 27 17.45 -2.71 -14.97
C ASP A 27 17.57 -3.18 -13.52
N GLY A 28 17.43 -4.48 -13.29
CA GLY A 28 17.59 -5.05 -11.95
C GLY A 28 18.98 -4.77 -11.36
N ILE A 29 20.03 -4.84 -12.17
CA ILE A 29 21.42 -4.59 -11.73
C ILE A 29 21.61 -3.12 -11.37
N TYR A 30 21.17 -2.21 -12.26
CA TYR A 30 21.32 -0.78 -12.07
C TYR A 30 20.50 -0.26 -10.89
N ASP A 31 19.27 -0.75 -10.73
CA ASP A 31 18.36 -0.32 -9.69
C ASP A 31 18.74 -0.89 -8.31
N ASN A 32 19.39 -2.05 -8.26
CA ASN A 32 19.87 -2.65 -7.01
C ASN A 32 21.16 -2.03 -6.48
N ALA A 33 21.99 -1.43 -7.34
CA ALA A 33 23.30 -0.92 -6.97
C ALA A 33 23.28 0.01 -5.74
N PRO A 34 22.38 1.01 -5.63
CA PRO A 34 22.29 1.84 -4.42
C PRO A 34 21.97 1.05 -3.14
N SER A 35 21.16 -0.01 -3.25
CA SER A 35 20.81 -0.87 -2.11
C SER A 35 21.99 -1.75 -1.68
N ILE A 36 22.78 -2.23 -2.65
CA ILE A 36 24.02 -2.98 -2.38
C ILE A 36 25.09 -2.06 -1.78
N GLU A 37 25.20 -0.82 -2.25
CA GLU A 37 26.15 0.17 -1.71
C GLU A 37 25.88 0.48 -0.24
N LYS A 38 24.60 0.64 0.15
CA LYS A 38 24.20 0.83 1.55
C LYS A 38 24.62 -0.31 2.48
N LEU A 39 24.88 -1.52 1.96
CA LEU A 39 25.39 -2.60 2.79
C LEU A 39 26.74 -2.26 3.42
N LYS A 40 27.54 -1.36 2.83
CA LYS A 40 28.80 -0.90 3.41
C LYS A 40 28.62 -0.20 4.77
N GLU A 41 27.44 0.38 5.00
CA GLU A 41 27.12 1.06 6.25
C GLU A 41 26.79 0.07 7.38
N ILE A 42 26.54 -1.20 7.04
CA ILE A 42 26.18 -2.26 7.98
C ILE A 42 27.45 -2.98 8.44
N LYS A 43 27.68 -2.99 9.75
CA LYS A 43 28.90 -3.55 10.36
C LYS A 43 29.16 -5.00 9.94
N GLU A 44 28.11 -5.81 9.84
CA GLU A 44 28.14 -7.23 9.46
C GLU A 44 28.57 -7.47 8.00
N PHE A 45 28.71 -6.42 7.20
CA PHE A 45 29.15 -6.46 5.81
C PHE A 45 30.53 -5.82 5.59
N SER A 46 31.21 -5.41 6.65
CA SER A 46 32.57 -4.84 6.59
C SER A 46 33.56 -5.73 5.81
N GLU A 47 33.47 -7.05 5.93
CA GLU A 47 34.32 -7.99 5.17
C GLU A 47 34.07 -7.97 3.66
N PHE A 48 32.96 -7.39 3.21
CA PHE A 48 32.59 -7.29 1.79
C PHE A 48 32.81 -5.88 1.21
N GLU A 49 33.37 -4.94 1.97
CA GLU A 49 33.43 -3.53 1.56
C GLU A 49 34.10 -3.35 0.19
N ASP A 50 35.29 -3.95 -0.01
CA ASP A 50 36.03 -3.88 -1.28
C ASP A 50 35.27 -4.55 -2.43
N LYS A 51 34.58 -5.66 -2.12
CA LYS A 51 33.78 -6.40 -3.10
C LYS A 51 32.57 -5.59 -3.54
N ILE A 52 31.91 -4.90 -2.60
CA ILE A 52 30.81 -3.99 -2.89
C ILE A 52 31.33 -2.81 -3.73
N ALA A 53 32.39 -2.13 -3.31
CA ALA A 53 32.95 -1.00 -4.05
C ALA A 53 33.34 -1.37 -5.49
N THR A 54 33.97 -2.54 -5.67
CA THR A 54 34.31 -3.07 -6.99
C THR A 54 33.05 -3.34 -7.81
N HIS A 55 32.05 -3.99 -7.23
CA HIS A 55 30.78 -4.25 -7.89
C HIS A 55 30.09 -2.97 -8.36
N ILE A 56 29.95 -1.96 -7.49
CA ILE A 56 29.33 -0.66 -7.85
C ILE A 56 30.07 0.00 -9.02
N LYS A 57 31.41 0.05 -8.96
CA LYS A 57 32.22 0.61 -10.05
C LYS A 57 32.02 -0.13 -11.37
N GLU A 58 31.91 -1.46 -11.32
CA GLU A 58 31.65 -2.28 -12.50
C GLU A 58 30.24 -2.06 -13.05
N VAL A 59 29.22 -1.92 -12.19
CA VAL A 59 27.85 -1.58 -12.59
C VAL A 59 27.82 -0.23 -13.30
N GLU A 60 28.45 0.80 -12.73
CA GLU A 60 28.50 2.14 -13.35
C GLU A 60 29.20 2.13 -14.71
N LYS A 61 30.34 1.43 -14.82
CA LYS A 61 31.03 1.28 -16.09
C LYS A 61 30.14 0.56 -17.11
N THR A 62 29.54 -0.55 -16.71
CA THR A 62 28.65 -1.34 -17.57
C THR A 62 27.44 -0.51 -18.00
N LYS A 63 26.89 0.33 -17.11
CA LYS A 63 25.79 1.25 -17.45
C LYS A 63 26.20 2.26 -18.54
N LYS A 64 27.41 2.80 -18.46
CA LYS A 64 27.97 3.69 -19.50
C LYS A 64 28.15 2.97 -20.83
N ASP A 65 28.68 1.74 -20.80
CA ASP A 65 28.83 0.89 -21.98
C ASP A 65 27.46 0.62 -22.65
N GLY A 66 26.41 0.39 -21.85
CA GLY A 66 25.05 0.22 -22.33
C GLY A 66 24.51 1.45 -23.09
N PHE A 67 24.73 2.66 -22.56
CA PHE A 67 24.35 3.89 -23.26
C PHE A 67 25.17 4.13 -24.53
N ALA A 68 26.47 3.83 -24.50
CA ALA A 68 27.33 3.93 -25.69
C ALA A 68 26.81 3.02 -26.82
N ILE A 69 26.46 1.77 -26.49
CA ILE A 69 25.85 0.83 -27.44
C ILE A 69 24.54 1.39 -28.02
N GLU A 70 23.69 2.03 -27.22
CA GLU A 70 22.45 2.66 -27.68
C GLU A 70 22.67 3.82 -28.63
N SER A 71 23.71 4.61 -28.38
CA SER A 71 24.10 5.71 -29.25
C SER A 71 24.74 5.25 -30.56
N GLY A 72 24.95 3.94 -30.74
CA GLY A 72 25.52 3.36 -31.96
C GLY A 72 27.05 3.26 -31.93
N ASP A 73 27.69 3.42 -30.77
CA ASP A 73 29.13 3.27 -30.64
C ASP A 73 29.56 1.81 -30.88
N SER A 74 30.37 1.60 -31.93
CA SER A 74 30.88 0.30 -32.33
C SER A 74 32.17 -0.11 -31.61
N SER A 75 32.76 0.78 -30.80
CA SER A 75 33.94 0.47 -29.98
C SER A 75 33.62 -0.44 -28.80
N VAL A 76 32.35 -0.51 -28.39
CA VAL A 76 31.87 -1.37 -27.29
C VAL A 76 31.35 -2.69 -27.85
N ASP A 77 31.96 -3.80 -27.43
CA ASP A 77 31.50 -5.13 -27.83
C ASP A 77 30.21 -5.51 -27.06
N LYS A 78 29.11 -5.65 -27.80
CA LYS A 78 27.79 -6.08 -27.27
C LYS A 78 27.82 -7.43 -26.57
N ARG A 79 28.65 -8.39 -27.04
CA ARG A 79 28.79 -9.71 -26.43
C ARG A 79 29.52 -9.61 -25.10
N GLU A 80 30.56 -8.79 -25.03
CA GLU A 80 31.28 -8.53 -23.79
C GLU A 80 30.39 -7.81 -22.78
N TYR A 81 29.66 -6.78 -23.21
CA TYR A 81 28.65 -6.10 -22.38
C TYR A 81 27.63 -7.10 -21.80
N LEU A 82 27.05 -7.97 -22.64
CA LEU A 82 26.09 -8.97 -22.19
C LEU A 82 26.71 -10.00 -21.23
N ARG A 83 27.97 -10.40 -21.46
CA ARG A 83 28.70 -11.27 -20.52
C ARG A 83 28.86 -10.57 -19.17
N LYS A 84 29.22 -9.29 -19.17
CA LYS A 84 29.39 -8.50 -17.95
C LYS A 84 28.10 -8.33 -17.18
N LEU A 85 26.98 -8.05 -17.85
CA LEU A 85 25.65 -8.01 -17.22
C LEU A 85 25.32 -9.34 -16.51
N ARG A 86 25.63 -10.49 -17.12
CA ARG A 86 25.39 -11.80 -16.49
C ARG A 86 26.26 -12.04 -15.26
N GLU A 87 27.50 -11.54 -15.27
CA GLU A 87 28.40 -11.62 -14.11
C GLU A 87 27.88 -10.75 -12.96
N LEU A 88 27.49 -9.51 -13.26
CA LEU A 88 26.92 -8.58 -12.28
C LEU A 88 25.61 -9.13 -11.68
N SER A 89 24.71 -9.67 -12.51
CA SER A 89 23.47 -10.30 -12.04
C SER A 89 23.72 -11.45 -11.04
N LYS A 90 24.81 -12.21 -11.20
CA LYS A 90 25.20 -13.25 -10.24
C LYS A 90 25.69 -12.65 -8.93
N GLN A 91 26.40 -11.52 -8.98
CA GLN A 91 26.86 -10.79 -7.80
C GLN A 91 25.69 -10.16 -7.04
N ASP A 92 24.73 -9.52 -7.72
CA ASP A 92 23.45 -9.07 -7.13
C ASP A 92 22.76 -10.19 -6.38
N SER A 93 22.60 -11.34 -7.06
CA SER A 93 21.96 -12.52 -6.48
C SER A 93 22.73 -13.05 -5.28
N TYR A 94 24.05 -12.87 -5.23
CA TYR A 94 24.85 -13.19 -4.06
C TYR A 94 24.54 -12.25 -2.90
N PHE A 95 24.60 -10.93 -3.12
CA PHE A 95 24.30 -9.91 -2.09
C PHE A 95 22.87 -10.02 -1.56
N ALA A 96 21.89 -10.27 -2.41
CA ALA A 96 20.51 -10.52 -2.01
C ALA A 96 20.38 -11.74 -1.10
N ARG A 97 21.05 -12.86 -1.45
CA ARG A 97 21.02 -14.09 -0.64
C ARG A 97 21.65 -13.90 0.74
N ILE A 98 22.81 -13.26 0.81
CA ILE A 98 23.47 -13.03 2.11
C ILE A 98 22.69 -12.04 2.97
N SER A 99 22.13 -10.97 2.38
CA SER A 99 21.28 -10.00 3.08
C SER A 99 20.03 -10.67 3.65
N GLN A 100 19.36 -11.50 2.85
CA GLN A 100 18.20 -12.25 3.30
C GLN A 100 18.55 -13.25 4.42
N LYS A 101 19.73 -13.89 4.35
CA LYS A 101 20.21 -14.79 5.40
C LYS A 101 20.42 -14.01 6.71
N LYS A 102 21.19 -12.92 6.67
CA LYS A 102 21.46 -12.04 7.81
C LYS A 102 20.18 -11.44 8.39
N PHE A 103 19.20 -11.08 7.57
CA PHE A 103 17.90 -10.59 8.01
C PHE A 103 17.10 -11.63 8.80
N LYS A 104 17.15 -12.89 8.37
CA LYS A 104 16.52 -13.98 9.13
C LYS A 104 17.27 -14.27 10.43
N GLU A 105 18.59 -14.17 10.41
CA GLU A 105 19.43 -14.36 11.59
C GLU A 105 19.23 -13.26 12.62
N SER A 106 19.12 -12.00 12.19
CA SER A 106 18.90 -10.85 13.07
C SER A 106 17.60 -10.98 13.86
N MET A 107 16.51 -11.40 13.20
CA MET A 107 15.25 -11.69 13.89
C MET A 107 15.36 -12.87 14.87
N LYS A 108 16.15 -13.90 14.57
CA LYS A 108 16.33 -15.06 15.46
C LYS A 108 17.19 -14.75 16.68
N GLN A 109 18.18 -13.88 16.51
CA GLN A 109 19.16 -13.51 17.53
C GLN A 109 18.75 -12.25 18.31
N ASN A 110 17.60 -11.67 18.00
CA ASN A 110 17.16 -10.38 18.52
C ASN A 110 18.17 -9.25 18.28
N ASN A 111 18.89 -9.29 17.16
CA ASN A 111 19.73 -8.18 16.73
C ASN A 111 18.84 -7.13 16.02
N HIS A 112 18.24 -6.24 16.82
CA HIS A 112 17.31 -5.20 16.38
C HIS A 112 17.95 -4.15 15.47
N GLU A 113 19.22 -3.84 15.71
CA GLU A 113 20.02 -2.91 14.89
C GLU A 113 20.18 -3.47 13.47
N LEU A 114 20.76 -4.67 13.34
CA LEU A 114 20.93 -5.33 12.04
C LEU A 114 19.61 -5.57 11.31
N PHE A 115 18.53 -5.90 12.05
CA PHE A 115 17.20 -5.98 11.47
C PHE A 115 16.76 -4.66 10.83
N THR A 116 16.92 -3.55 11.55
CA THR A 116 16.50 -2.22 11.11
C THR A 116 17.34 -1.76 9.91
N GLU A 117 18.65 -1.92 9.99
CA GLU A 117 19.59 -1.58 8.93
C GLU A 117 19.31 -2.37 7.64
N LEU A 118 19.09 -3.68 7.74
CA LEU A 118 18.78 -4.51 6.58
C LEU A 118 17.45 -4.15 5.94
N VAL A 119 16.40 -3.87 6.71
CA VAL A 119 15.11 -3.42 6.13
C VAL A 119 15.29 -2.07 5.42
N ASN A 120 16.04 -1.15 6.02
CA ASN A 120 16.26 0.20 5.47
C ASN A 120 17.27 0.26 4.32
N SER A 121 18.14 -0.76 4.18
CA SER A 121 19.07 -0.87 3.05
C SER A 121 18.36 -0.99 1.71
N GLY A 122 17.12 -1.48 1.68
CA GLY A 122 16.38 -1.80 0.45
C GLY A 122 16.70 -3.19 -0.11
N MET A 123 17.64 -3.94 0.48
CA MET A 123 17.98 -5.30 0.06
C MET A 123 16.93 -6.35 0.45
N ILE A 124 16.04 -6.02 1.39
CA ILE A 124 14.97 -6.89 1.84
C ILE A 124 13.67 -6.50 1.13
N ASP A 125 13.08 -7.46 0.42
CA ASP A 125 11.75 -7.29 -0.20
C ASP A 125 10.68 -7.14 0.89
N THR A 126 10.37 -5.89 1.22
CA THR A 126 9.42 -5.51 2.27
C THR A 126 8.00 -5.93 1.94
N LYS A 127 7.66 -6.12 0.66
CA LYS A 127 6.35 -6.64 0.24
C LYS A 127 6.26 -8.13 0.54
N LYS A 128 7.30 -8.90 0.19
CA LYS A 128 7.36 -10.35 0.44
C LYS A 128 7.48 -10.69 1.92
N TYR A 129 8.26 -9.93 2.69
CA TYR A 129 8.48 -10.18 4.13
C TYR A 129 7.58 -9.35 5.03
N LYS A 130 6.65 -8.58 4.47
CA LYS A 130 5.76 -7.65 5.17
C LYS A 130 5.26 -8.16 6.52
N LYS A 131 4.59 -9.32 6.52
CA LYS A 131 4.01 -9.90 7.74
C LYS A 131 5.09 -10.14 8.81
N LYS A 132 6.21 -10.75 8.43
CA LYS A 132 7.31 -11.06 9.36
C LYS A 132 7.95 -9.79 9.92
N ILE A 133 8.15 -8.77 9.08
CA ILE A 133 8.69 -7.48 9.50
C ILE A 133 7.78 -6.83 10.53
N LEU A 134 6.47 -6.78 10.26
CA LEU A 134 5.49 -6.17 11.15
C LEU A 134 5.33 -6.96 12.46
N ASP A 135 5.21 -8.29 12.38
CA ASP A 135 5.09 -9.15 13.56
C ASP A 135 6.33 -8.99 14.47
N TYR A 136 7.53 -8.98 13.88
CA TYR A 136 8.77 -8.79 14.63
C TYR A 136 8.88 -7.39 15.24
N TYR A 137 8.48 -6.36 14.47
CA TYR A 137 8.44 -4.99 14.97
C TYR A 137 7.45 -4.83 16.13
N ASP A 138 6.23 -5.35 16.02
CA ASP A 138 5.20 -5.20 17.04
C ASP A 138 5.59 -5.88 18.37
N LEU A 139 6.32 -7.00 18.31
CA LEU A 139 6.86 -7.69 19.48
C LEU A 139 7.98 -6.90 20.18
N ASN A 140 8.79 -6.15 19.43
CA ASN A 140 10.00 -5.47 19.93
C ASN A 140 9.96 -3.94 19.76
N LYS A 141 8.74 -3.36 19.69
CA LYS A 141 8.50 -1.96 19.29
C LYS A 141 9.22 -0.90 20.13
N ASN A 142 9.61 -1.24 21.35
CA ASN A 142 10.28 -0.34 22.28
C ASN A 142 11.81 -0.31 22.04
N GLU A 143 12.35 -1.31 21.36
CA GLU A 143 13.78 -1.50 21.14
C GLU A 143 14.19 -1.22 19.69
N ILE A 144 13.22 -1.21 18.77
CA ILE A 144 13.43 -0.95 17.35
C ILE A 144 13.22 0.53 17.04
N VAL A 145 14.23 1.16 16.44
CA VAL A 145 14.15 2.53 15.92
C VAL A 145 13.39 2.53 14.59
N LEU A 146 12.26 3.24 14.54
CA LEU A 146 11.53 3.44 13.29
C LEU A 146 12.18 4.53 12.44
N SER A 147 12.78 4.12 11.33
CA SER A 147 13.31 5.02 10.31
C SER A 147 13.08 4.44 8.91
N GLY A 148 13.32 5.27 7.88
CA GLY A 148 13.36 4.84 6.49
C GLY A 148 12.16 4.02 6.01
N GLU A 149 12.47 2.94 5.29
CA GLU A 149 11.51 2.01 4.69
C GLU A 149 10.66 1.31 5.76
N LEU A 150 11.25 0.96 6.91
CA LEU A 150 10.52 0.31 8.01
C LEU A 150 9.41 1.22 8.56
N LYS A 151 9.72 2.51 8.76
CA LYS A 151 8.73 3.49 9.22
C LYS A 151 7.59 3.63 8.22
N MET A 152 7.92 3.80 6.94
CA MET A 152 6.93 3.90 5.86
C MET A 152 6.01 2.67 5.83
N LEU A 153 6.58 1.47 5.97
CA LEU A 153 5.82 0.23 5.99
C LEU A 153 4.85 0.19 7.18
N VAL A 154 5.32 0.46 8.39
CA VAL A 154 4.52 0.42 9.62
C VAL A 154 3.39 1.45 9.58
N GLU A 155 3.67 2.68 9.15
CA GLU A 155 2.67 3.75 9.04
C GLU A 155 1.61 3.44 7.96
N SER A 156 2.03 2.89 6.82
CA SER A 156 1.11 2.49 5.75
C SER A 156 0.14 1.40 6.19
N GLU A 157 0.55 0.52 7.10
CA GLU A 157 -0.33 -0.53 7.62
C GLU A 157 -1.24 -0.03 8.73
N ARG A 158 -0.73 0.83 9.62
CA ARG A 158 -1.56 1.47 10.65
C ARG A 158 -2.68 2.31 10.03
N SER A 159 -2.39 3.05 8.96
CA SER A 159 -3.40 3.86 8.25
C SER A 159 -4.48 2.99 7.60
N LYS A 160 -4.11 1.86 6.96
CA LYS A 160 -5.07 0.88 6.41
C LYS A 160 -5.93 0.21 7.48
N GLN A 161 -5.36 -0.05 8.66
CA GLN A 161 -6.14 -0.61 9.76
C GLN A 161 -7.16 0.39 10.30
N LYS A 162 -6.78 1.67 10.45
CA LYS A 162 -7.70 2.75 10.85
C LYS A 162 -8.85 2.90 9.85
N SER A 163 -8.54 3.00 8.55
CA SER A 163 -9.58 3.15 7.52
C SER A 163 -10.55 1.97 7.48
N LYS A 164 -10.07 0.73 7.65
CA LYS A 164 -10.92 -0.45 7.78
C LYS A 164 -11.82 -0.40 9.03
N ALA A 165 -11.29 0.07 10.15
CA ALA A 165 -12.08 0.21 11.39
C ALA A 165 -13.18 1.27 11.22
N ASP A 166 -12.87 2.38 10.57
CA ASP A 166 -13.83 3.46 10.31
C ASP A 166 -14.91 3.05 9.31
N LEU A 167 -14.53 2.30 8.26
CA LEU A 167 -15.48 1.70 7.32
C LEU A 167 -16.46 0.76 8.05
N LYS A 168 -15.96 -0.12 8.93
CA LYS A 168 -16.80 -1.03 9.73
C LYS A 168 -17.77 -0.28 10.64
N LYS A 169 -17.32 0.83 11.27
CA LYS A 169 -18.20 1.68 12.08
C LYS A 169 -19.30 2.33 11.24
N SER A 170 -18.95 2.81 10.04
CA SER A 170 -19.90 3.43 9.11
C SER A 170 -20.99 2.44 8.67
N VAL A 171 -20.61 1.25 8.23
CA VAL A 171 -21.55 0.18 7.84
C VAL A 171 -22.49 -0.15 8.99
N LYS A 172 -21.97 -0.37 10.20
CA LYS A 172 -22.79 -0.65 11.38
C LYS A 172 -23.77 0.48 11.73
N LYS A 173 -23.41 1.75 11.46
CA LYS A 173 -24.30 2.90 11.67
C LYS A 173 -25.41 2.93 10.61
N GLN A 174 -25.08 2.61 9.36
CA GLN A 174 -26.05 2.50 8.27
C GLN A 174 -27.05 1.37 8.54
N ASP A 175 -26.59 0.19 8.97
CA ASP A 175 -27.47 -0.94 9.29
C ASP A 175 -28.48 -0.57 10.39
N LYS A 176 -28.01 0.10 11.46
CA LYS A 176 -28.90 0.59 12.53
C LYS A 176 -29.90 1.64 12.04
N ALA A 177 -29.51 2.50 11.11
CA ALA A 177 -30.42 3.49 10.53
C ALA A 177 -31.49 2.81 9.67
N SER A 178 -31.10 1.84 8.84
CA SER A 178 -32.03 1.03 8.03
C SER A 178 -33.07 0.30 8.91
N GLN A 179 -32.62 -0.36 9.97
CA GLN A 179 -33.51 -1.03 10.94
C GLN A 179 -34.49 -0.04 11.58
N ARG A 180 -34.03 1.15 11.98
CA ARG A 180 -34.91 2.19 12.54
C ARG A 180 -35.95 2.67 11.52
N ILE A 181 -35.56 2.89 10.28
CA ILE A 181 -36.48 3.30 9.20
C ILE A 181 -37.54 2.22 8.96
N GLU A 182 -37.16 0.96 8.97
CA GLU A 182 -38.09 -0.16 8.82
C GLU A 182 -39.12 -0.21 9.97
N HIS A 183 -38.67 -0.05 11.21
CA HIS A 183 -39.58 0.04 12.36
C HIS A 183 -40.53 1.23 12.29
N ILE A 184 -40.06 2.39 11.82
CA ILE A 184 -40.89 3.58 11.64
C ILE A 184 -41.95 3.31 10.57
N LYS A 185 -41.56 2.79 9.40
CA LYS A 185 -42.49 2.45 8.32
C LYS A 185 -43.56 1.47 8.77
N LYS A 186 -43.19 0.46 9.56
CA LYS A 186 -44.15 -0.50 10.11
C LYS A 186 -45.16 0.18 11.04
N ARG A 187 -44.68 1.01 11.96
CA ARG A 187 -45.53 1.75 12.90
C ARG A 187 -46.44 2.76 12.18
N ASP A 188 -45.92 3.44 11.16
CA ASP A 188 -46.71 4.40 10.39
C ASP A 188 -47.83 3.69 9.64
N LYS A 189 -47.57 2.50 9.09
CA LYS A 189 -48.57 1.64 8.45
C LYS A 189 -49.65 1.19 9.44
N GLU A 190 -49.25 0.74 10.64
CA GLU A 190 -50.20 0.34 11.70
C GLU A 190 -51.11 1.52 12.08
N LYS A 191 -50.55 2.73 12.26
CA LYS A 191 -51.32 3.95 12.55
C LYS A 191 -52.21 4.44 11.42
N GLU A 192 -51.86 4.11 10.17
CA GLU A 192 -52.70 4.42 9.01
C GLU A 192 -53.91 3.50 8.99
N GLN A 193 -53.70 2.20 9.21
CA GLN A 193 -54.77 1.20 9.35
C GLN A 193 -55.72 1.52 10.51
N GLU A 194 -55.21 1.82 11.70
CA GLU A 194 -56.04 2.22 12.85
C GLU A 194 -56.89 3.47 12.55
N ARG A 195 -56.34 4.43 11.79
CA ARG A 195 -57.08 5.63 11.39
C ARG A 195 -58.16 5.33 10.36
N GLU A 196 -57.90 4.45 9.40
CA GLU A 196 -58.90 3.99 8.44
C GLU A 196 -60.07 3.28 9.14
N GLU A 197 -59.76 2.38 10.08
CA GLU A 197 -60.78 1.66 10.87
C GLU A 197 -61.64 2.63 11.69
N MET A 198 -61.03 3.59 12.40
CA MET A 198 -61.79 4.60 13.16
C MET A 198 -62.67 5.48 12.26
N LEU A 199 -62.16 5.89 11.09
CA LEU A 199 -62.94 6.68 10.13
C LEU A 199 -64.12 5.89 9.59
N GLU A 200 -63.96 4.59 9.33
CA GLU A 200 -65.03 3.71 8.85
C GLU A 200 -66.13 3.52 9.91
N GLU A 201 -65.74 3.32 11.17
CA GLU A 201 -66.68 3.25 12.30
C GLU A 201 -67.46 4.56 12.48
N GLU A 202 -66.78 5.71 12.43
CA GLU A 202 -67.42 7.03 12.54
C GLU A 202 -68.42 7.26 11.38
N LEU A 203 -68.06 6.85 10.16
CA LEU A 203 -68.93 6.92 8.98
C LEU A 203 -70.18 6.05 9.14
N LEU A 204 -70.02 4.83 9.66
CA LEU A 204 -71.12 3.92 9.96
C LEU A 204 -72.06 4.49 11.01
N GLN A 205 -71.50 5.08 12.06
CA GLN A 205 -72.27 5.71 13.13
C GLN A 205 -73.09 6.90 12.62
N LYS A 206 -72.47 7.83 11.89
CA LYS A 206 -73.17 8.97 11.26
C LYS A 206 -74.26 8.50 10.30
N LYS A 207 -74.00 7.46 9.49
CA LYS A 207 -75.04 6.88 8.61
C LYS A 207 -76.23 6.33 9.39
N ARG A 208 -76.00 5.69 10.55
CA ARG A 208 -77.09 5.19 11.42
C ARG A 208 -77.89 6.35 12.02
N GLU A 209 -77.21 7.39 12.52
CA GLU A 209 -77.85 8.59 13.08
C GLU A 209 -78.72 9.29 12.04
N ILE A 210 -78.22 9.51 10.82
CA ILE A 210 -78.98 10.09 9.71
C ILE A 210 -80.25 9.27 9.41
N ARG A 211 -80.14 7.94 9.32
CA ARG A 211 -81.31 7.07 9.10
C ARG A 211 -82.33 7.16 10.24
N GLN A 212 -81.88 7.27 11.49
CA GLN A 212 -82.77 7.45 12.63
C GLN A 212 -83.47 8.81 12.59
N TYR A 213 -82.75 9.86 12.22
CA TYR A 213 -83.31 11.21 12.07
C TYR A 213 -84.35 11.26 10.95
N GLN A 214 -84.06 10.70 9.78
CA GLN A 214 -85.00 10.58 8.66
C GLN A 214 -86.27 9.81 9.04
N LYS A 215 -86.14 8.71 9.81
CA LYS A 215 -87.30 7.98 10.33
C LYS A 215 -88.14 8.80 11.29
N LYS A 216 -87.51 9.61 12.16
CA LYS A 216 -88.23 10.49 13.09
C LYS A 216 -88.97 11.61 12.37
N GLU A 217 -88.37 12.20 11.34
CA GLU A 217 -89.05 13.23 10.53
C GLU A 217 -90.23 12.66 9.72
N LEU A 218 -90.11 11.45 9.18
CA LEU A 218 -91.20 10.76 8.48
C LEU A 218 -92.38 10.34 9.37
N ILE A 219 -92.19 10.27 10.70
CA ILE A 219 -93.24 9.94 11.67
C ILE A 219 -93.93 11.22 12.21
N ASN A 220 -93.28 12.38 12.11
CA ASN A 220 -93.80 13.67 12.56
C ASN A 220 -94.49 14.48 11.44
N HIS A 221 -94.78 13.84 10.31
CA HIS A 221 -95.54 14.38 9.17
C HIS A 221 -96.76 13.50 8.90
#